data_AF-A0A1V9FR63-F1
#
_entry.id   AF-A0A1V9FR63-F1
#
_cell.length_a   1.000
_cell.length_b   1.000
_cell.length_c   1.000
_cell.angle_alpha   90.00
_cell.angle_beta   90.00
_cell.angle_gamma   90.00
#
_symmetry.space_group_name_H-M   'P 1'
#
loop_
_entity.id
_entity.type
_entity.pdbx_description
1 polymer ?
#
loop_
_entity_poly.entity_id
_entity_poly.type
_entity_poly.pdbx_seq_one_letter_code
_entity_poly.pdbx_strand_id
1 'polypeptide(L)'
;MSSQQNMEERLWEYIDGVCTGDERLFIAELIASNHAWRQKYQELLELQTLLNNHLELDEPSMRFTQNIMESISKHHIAPAAKSYINKRIVWGIALFFFCSIIGMLIAGFAQMTWPATATGASLIDYSRISKVDMSGFFNNTYTSAFMMINAVLGLVLLDMYLNRKKQEIANQHK
;
A
#
# COMPACT_ATOMS: atom_id res chain seq x y z
N MET A 1 48.17 -6.49 -0.59
CA MET A 1 47.48 -5.21 -0.82
C MET A 1 45.97 -5.30 -0.55
N SER A 2 45.29 -6.42 -0.83
CA SER A 2 43.85 -6.60 -0.58
C SER A 2 43.45 -6.78 0.89
N SER A 3 44.30 -7.33 1.76
CA SER A 3 43.94 -7.54 3.19
C SER A 3 43.92 -6.27 4.03
N GLN A 4 44.74 -5.27 3.68
CA GLN A 4 44.79 -3.98 4.39
C GLN A 4 43.57 -3.11 4.07
N GLN A 5 43.13 -3.08 2.80
CA GLN A 5 41.93 -2.36 2.39
C GLN A 5 40.67 -2.92 3.09
N ASN A 6 40.59 -4.24 3.22
CA ASN A 6 39.47 -4.89 3.94
C ASN A 6 39.49 -4.59 5.46
N MET A 7 40.67 -4.39 6.06
CA MET A 7 40.81 -4.00 7.46
C MET A 7 40.34 -2.56 7.69
N GLU A 8 40.76 -1.63 6.84
CA GLU A 8 40.37 -0.21 6.94
C GLU A 8 38.88 -0.01 6.70
N GLU A 9 38.29 -0.69 5.72
CA GLU A 9 36.85 -0.64 5.42
C GLU A 9 36.00 -1.10 6.63
N ARG A 10 36.36 -2.24 7.23
CA ARG A 10 35.69 -2.74 8.45
C ARG A 10 35.83 -1.80 9.64
N LEU A 11 36.98 -1.14 9.79
CA LEU A 11 37.18 -0.15 10.85
C LEU A 11 36.35 1.11 10.61
N TRP A 12 36.18 1.55 9.36
CA TRP A 12 35.29 2.66 9.00
C TRP A 12 33.83 2.35 9.30
N GLU A 13 33.33 1.18 8.89
CA GLU A 13 31.97 0.75 9.22
C GLU A 13 31.71 0.71 10.74
N TYR A 14 32.74 0.34 11.52
CA TYR A 14 32.69 0.32 12.99
C TYR A 14 32.67 1.74 13.59
N ILE A 15 33.42 2.69 13.03
CA ILE A 15 33.44 4.10 13.44
C ILE A 15 32.11 4.79 13.10
N ASP A 16 31.54 4.52 11.92
CA ASP A 16 30.28 5.11 11.46
C ASP A 16 29.04 4.45 12.08
N GLY A 17 29.20 3.32 12.77
CA GLY A 17 28.12 2.59 13.44
C GLY A 17 27.19 1.84 12.48
N VAL A 18 27.65 1.53 11.28
CA VAL A 18 26.88 0.82 10.23
C VAL A 18 27.03 -0.71 10.36
N CYS A 19 27.98 -1.20 11.17
CA CYS A 19 28.17 -2.63 11.43
C CYS A 19 26.95 -3.28 12.12
N THR A 20 26.77 -4.59 11.87
CA THR A 20 25.84 -5.41 12.66
C THR A 20 26.35 -5.60 14.09
N GLY A 21 25.44 -5.92 15.03
CA GLY A 21 25.79 -6.03 16.46
C GLY A 21 26.89 -7.06 16.77
N ASP A 22 26.90 -8.18 16.03
CA ASP A 22 27.88 -9.25 16.19
C ASP A 22 29.26 -8.85 15.61
N GLU A 23 29.27 -8.18 14.46
CA GLU A 23 30.50 -7.65 13.84
C GLU A 23 31.16 -6.59 14.72
N ARG A 24 30.37 -5.77 15.40
CA ARG A 24 30.87 -4.76 16.34
C ARG A 24 31.66 -5.37 17.49
N LEU A 25 31.18 -6.47 18.07
CA LEU A 25 31.86 -7.17 19.17
C LEU A 25 33.15 -7.84 18.67
N PHE A 26 33.11 -8.46 17.48
CA PHE A 26 34.28 -9.08 16.87
C PHE A 26 35.38 -8.06 16.55
N ILE A 27 35.02 -6.91 15.98
CA ILE A 27 35.98 -5.83 15.69
C ILE A 27 36.53 -5.22 16.99
N ALA A 28 35.71 -5.06 18.03
CA ALA A 28 36.17 -4.59 19.34
C ALA A 28 37.19 -5.55 19.98
N GLU A 29 36.96 -6.86 19.88
CA GLU A 29 37.92 -7.88 20.33
C GLU A 29 39.22 -7.87 19.50
N LEU A 30 39.12 -7.64 18.18
CA LEU A 30 40.28 -7.48 17.30
C LEU A 30 41.11 -6.24 17.65
N ILE A 31 40.48 -5.11 17.99
CA ILE A 31 41.17 -3.89 18.45
C ILE A 31 41.86 -4.13 19.82
N ALA A 32 41.26 -4.97 20.68
CA ALA A 32 41.81 -5.32 21.99
C ALA A 32 42.99 -6.31 21.90
N SER A 33 42.92 -7.29 20.99
CA SER A 33 43.88 -8.38 20.88
C SER A 33 45.02 -8.11 19.89
N ASN A 34 44.80 -7.30 18.84
CA ASN A 34 45.74 -7.09 17.75
C ASN A 34 46.28 -5.65 17.69
N HIS A 35 47.60 -5.53 17.81
CA HIS A 35 48.31 -4.25 17.77
C HIS A 35 48.13 -3.51 16.43
N ALA A 36 48.12 -4.23 15.30
CA ALA A 36 47.99 -3.62 13.97
C ALA A 36 46.61 -2.97 13.77
N TRP A 37 45.55 -3.61 14.30
CA TRP A 37 44.18 -3.09 14.25
C TRP A 37 44.01 -1.85 15.14
N ARG A 38 44.62 -1.86 16.33
CA ARG A 38 44.59 -0.71 17.25
C ARG A 38 45.29 0.52 16.67
N GLN A 39 46.46 0.32 16.08
CA GLN A 39 47.22 1.42 15.49
C GLN A 39 46.46 2.04 14.31
N LYS A 40 45.88 1.21 13.45
CA LYS A 40 45.05 1.68 12.32
C LYS A 40 43.78 2.38 12.79
N TYR A 41 43.12 1.86 13.82
CA TYR A 41 41.96 2.52 14.41
C TYR A 41 42.30 3.92 14.96
N GLN A 42 43.44 4.07 15.65
CA GLN A 42 43.90 5.37 16.14
C GLN A 42 44.23 6.35 15.00
N GLU A 43 44.89 5.87 13.93
CA GLU A 43 45.19 6.66 12.73
C GLU A 43 43.90 7.19 12.07
N LEU A 44 42.88 6.34 11.93
CA LEU A 44 41.57 6.73 11.37
C LEU A 44 40.83 7.74 12.26
N LEU A 45 40.89 7.58 13.59
CA LEU A 45 40.27 8.50 14.54
C LEU A 45 40.97 9.86 14.54
N GLU A 46 42.30 9.88 14.43
CA GLU A 46 43.08 11.11 14.27
C GLU A 46 42.74 11.83 12.96
N LEU A 47 42.63 11.09 11.85
CA LEU A 47 42.17 11.65 10.57
C LEU A 47 40.75 12.22 10.66
N GLN A 48 39.81 11.51 11.29
CA GLN A 48 38.46 12.00 11.52
C GLN A 48 38.46 13.27 12.37
N THR A 49 39.30 13.32 13.40
CA THR A 49 39.42 14.48 14.29
C THR A 49 40.03 15.68 13.57
N LEU A 50 41.06 15.47 12.74
CA LEU A 50 41.65 16.50 11.90
C LEU A 50 40.63 17.01 10.88
N LEU A 51 39.89 16.12 10.22
CA LEU A 51 38.80 16.52 9.33
C LEU A 51 37.74 17.32 10.07
N ASN A 52 37.29 16.87 11.23
CA ASN A 52 36.23 17.55 11.98
C ASN A 52 36.68 18.91 12.58
N ASN A 53 37.96 19.05 12.92
CA ASN A 53 38.52 20.30 13.44
C ASN A 53 38.87 21.31 12.33
N HIS A 54 39.23 20.85 11.13
CA HIS A 54 39.54 21.71 9.98
C HIS A 54 38.34 21.97 9.07
N LEU A 55 37.28 21.18 9.19
CA LEU A 55 35.99 21.47 8.59
C LEU A 55 35.26 22.42 9.54
N GLU A 56 35.62 23.70 9.48
CA GLU A 56 34.74 24.74 10.00
C GLU A 56 33.37 24.49 9.37
N LEU A 57 32.34 24.22 10.18
CA LEU A 57 30.95 24.13 9.73
C LEU A 57 30.51 25.53 9.33
N ASP A 58 31.05 26.04 8.22
CA ASP A 58 30.50 27.19 7.55
C ASP A 58 29.10 26.79 7.11
N GLU A 59 28.11 27.48 7.68
CA GLU A 59 26.72 27.29 7.33
C GLU A 59 26.61 27.41 5.80
N PRO A 60 26.09 26.39 5.10
CA PRO A 60 25.99 26.45 3.67
C PRO A 60 25.21 27.70 3.28
N SER A 61 25.67 28.41 2.24
CA SER A 61 25.00 29.65 1.84
C SER A 61 23.50 29.44 1.69
N MET A 62 22.67 30.38 2.16
CA MET A 62 21.21 30.27 2.06
C MET A 62 20.75 29.91 0.62
N ARG A 63 21.46 30.40 -0.39
CA ARG A 63 21.17 30.11 -1.81
C ARG A 63 21.50 28.67 -2.21
N PHE A 64 22.50 28.03 -1.62
CA PHE A 64 22.82 26.63 -1.89
C PHE A 64 21.71 25.71 -1.37
N THR A 65 21.28 25.91 -0.12
CA THR A 65 20.16 25.16 0.47
C THR A 65 18.87 25.41 -0.30
N GLN A 66 18.60 26.66 -0.71
CA GLN A 66 17.47 26.98 -1.58
C GLN A 66 17.57 26.28 -2.94
N ASN A 67 18.71 26.34 -3.62
CA ASN A 67 18.89 25.70 -4.93
C ASN A 67 18.76 24.16 -4.86
N ILE A 68 19.25 23.55 -3.78
CA ILE A 68 19.11 22.10 -3.54
C ILE A 68 17.66 21.75 -3.20
N MET A 69 17.01 22.49 -2.31
CA MET A 69 15.59 22.24 -2.00
C MET A 69 14.70 22.50 -3.21
N GLU A 70 15.04 23.47 -4.05
CA GLU A 70 14.35 23.75 -5.31
C GLU A 70 14.59 22.64 -6.35
N SER A 71 15.81 22.10 -6.46
CA SER A 71 16.10 20.98 -7.36
C SER A 71 15.46 19.67 -6.90
N ILE A 72 15.50 19.38 -5.59
CA ILE A 72 14.84 18.22 -4.97
C ILE A 72 13.32 18.37 -5.00
N SER A 73 12.77 19.57 -4.86
CA SER A 73 11.32 19.80 -4.96
C SER A 73 10.80 19.80 -6.39
N LYS A 74 11.60 20.23 -7.37
CA LYS A 74 11.32 19.96 -8.79
C LYS A 74 11.25 18.46 -9.09
N HIS A 75 11.97 17.67 -8.31
CA HIS A 75 11.95 16.21 -8.35
C HIS A 75 11.15 15.60 -7.17
N HIS A 76 10.34 16.40 -6.44
CA HIS A 76 9.71 15.92 -5.21
C HIS A 76 8.75 14.77 -5.52
N ILE A 77 9.18 13.58 -5.10
CA ILE A 77 8.49 12.78 -4.08
C ILE A 77 6.97 12.93 -4.23
N ALA A 78 6.43 12.30 -5.27
CA ALA A 78 5.01 12.08 -5.35
C ALA A 78 4.57 11.51 -3.99
N PRO A 79 3.54 12.08 -3.32
CA PRO A 79 3.07 11.54 -2.05
C PRO A 79 2.79 10.05 -2.25
N ALA A 80 3.53 9.20 -1.56
CA ALA A 80 3.58 7.74 -1.76
C ALA A 80 2.25 7.00 -1.52
N ALA A 81 1.15 7.72 -1.26
CA ALA A 81 -0.14 7.14 -0.89
C ALA A 81 -1.29 7.43 -1.86
N LYS A 82 -1.17 8.37 -2.82
CA LYS A 82 -2.31 8.73 -3.69
C LYS A 82 -2.37 7.96 -5.02
N SER A 83 -1.31 7.23 -5.37
CA SER A 83 -1.14 6.62 -6.70
C SER A 83 -1.30 5.09 -6.73
N TYR A 84 -2.16 4.49 -5.90
CA TYR A 84 -2.41 3.04 -5.99
C TYR A 84 -3.83 2.64 -6.39
N ILE A 85 -4.77 3.59 -6.41
CA ILE A 85 -6.15 3.31 -6.86
C ILE A 85 -6.42 4.05 -8.16
N ASN A 86 -6.29 3.30 -9.26
CA ASN A 86 -6.63 3.80 -10.58
C ASN A 86 -8.16 3.96 -10.68
N LYS A 87 -8.63 5.18 -10.94
CA LYS A 87 -10.07 5.49 -11.11
C LYS A 87 -10.73 4.63 -12.20
N ARG A 88 -9.98 4.14 -13.19
CA ARG A 88 -10.47 3.22 -14.22
C ARG A 88 -10.90 1.86 -13.64
N ILE A 89 -10.21 1.35 -12.62
CA ILE A 89 -10.57 0.09 -11.95
C ILE A 89 -11.87 0.26 -11.17
N VAL A 90 -12.00 1.35 -10.41
CA VAL A 90 -13.24 1.68 -9.67
C VAL A 90 -14.42 1.82 -10.64
N TRP A 91 -14.22 2.49 -11.77
CA TRP A 91 -15.25 2.64 -12.79
C TRP A 91 -15.60 1.30 -13.48
N GLY A 92 -14.62 0.45 -13.75
CA GLY A 92 -14.84 -0.90 -14.29
C GLY A 92 -15.65 -1.80 -13.35
N ILE A 93 -15.35 -1.78 -12.06
CA ILE A 93 -16.12 -2.52 -11.04
C ILE A 93 -17.54 -1.95 -10.94
N ALA A 94 -17.69 -0.62 -10.89
CA ALA A 94 -19.01 0.02 -10.85
C ALA A 94 -19.87 -0.31 -12.08
N LEU A 95 -19.27 -0.30 -13.28
CA LEU A 95 -19.95 -0.65 -14.52
C LEU A 95 -20.37 -2.13 -14.54
N PHE A 96 -19.53 -3.03 -14.03
CA PHE A 96 -19.87 -4.44 -13.89
C PHE A 96 -21.11 -4.64 -12.99
N PHE A 97 -21.15 -4.00 -11.82
CA PHE A 97 -22.32 -4.06 -10.93
C PHE A 97 -23.58 -3.49 -11.56
N PHE A 98 -23.48 -2.34 -12.25
CA PHE A 98 -24.62 -1.73 -12.93
C PHE A 98 -25.17 -2.63 -14.03
N CYS A 99 -24.29 -3.21 -14.84
CA CYS A 99 -24.65 -4.15 -15.90
C CYS A 99 -25.25 -5.44 -15.32
N SER A 100 -24.69 -5.94 -14.21
CA SER A 100 -25.18 -7.09 -13.44
C SER A 100 -26.61 -6.87 -12.91
N ILE A 101 -26.88 -5.73 -12.29
CA ILE A 101 -28.21 -5.37 -11.79
C ILE A 101 -29.20 -5.25 -12.94
N ILE A 102 -28.81 -4.60 -14.05
CA ILE A 102 -29.65 -4.46 -15.23
C ILE A 102 -29.96 -5.84 -15.83
N GLY A 103 -28.97 -6.72 -15.97
CA GLY A 103 -29.17 -8.08 -16.48
C GLY A 103 -30.11 -8.90 -15.60
N MET A 104 -29.98 -8.78 -14.27
CA MET A 104 -30.89 -9.42 -13.32
C MET A 104 -32.31 -8.88 -13.43
N LEU A 105 -32.49 -7.56 -13.60
CA LEU A 105 -33.81 -6.96 -13.81
C LEU A 105 -34.44 -7.45 -15.11
N ILE A 106 -33.69 -7.49 -16.21
CA ILE A 106 -34.18 -7.99 -17.51
C ILE A 106 -34.59 -9.47 -17.39
N ALA A 107 -33.77 -10.31 -16.76
CA ALA A 107 -34.10 -11.71 -16.52
C ALA A 107 -35.31 -11.87 -15.58
N GLY A 108 -35.44 -11.01 -14.56
CA GLY A 108 -36.59 -10.90 -13.66
C GLY A 108 -37.88 -10.60 -14.40
N PHE A 109 -37.88 -9.56 -15.22
CA PHE A 109 -39.03 -9.18 -16.03
C PHE A 109 -39.33 -10.19 -17.13
N ALA A 110 -38.32 -10.82 -17.75
CA ALA A 110 -38.52 -11.85 -18.77
C ALA A 110 -39.16 -13.14 -18.21
N GLN A 111 -38.88 -13.49 -16.96
CA GLN A 111 -39.51 -14.61 -16.27
C GLN A 111 -40.84 -14.23 -15.61
N MET A 112 -41.18 -12.94 -15.56
CA MET A 112 -42.45 -12.47 -15.05
C MET A 112 -43.55 -12.78 -16.06
N THR A 113 -44.29 -13.86 -15.82
CA THR A 113 -45.51 -14.17 -16.57
C THR A 113 -46.54 -13.09 -16.29
N TRP A 114 -46.62 -12.06 -17.13
CA TRP A 114 -47.72 -11.10 -17.09
C TRP A 114 -49.00 -11.85 -17.48
N PRO A 115 -50.03 -11.90 -16.62
CA PRO A 115 -51.27 -12.59 -16.97
C PRO A 115 -51.98 -11.78 -18.05
N ALA A 116 -51.68 -12.08 -19.30
CA ALA A 116 -52.48 -11.65 -20.43
C ALA A 116 -53.61 -12.67 -20.58
N THR A 117 -54.74 -12.47 -19.92
CA THR A 117 -56.02 -12.98 -20.44
C THR A 117 -57.23 -12.36 -19.78
N ALA A 118 -58.13 -11.93 -20.66
CA ALA A 118 -59.57 -12.15 -20.59
C ALA A 118 -60.35 -11.44 -19.46
N THR A 119 -61.10 -10.42 -19.91
CA THR A 119 -62.52 -10.22 -19.60
C THR A 119 -63.09 -11.02 -18.44
N GLY A 120 -63.32 -10.32 -17.32
CA GLY A 120 -64.30 -10.71 -16.31
C GLY A 120 -63.69 -11.24 -15.00
N ALA A 121 -64.02 -10.51 -13.93
CA ALA A 121 -63.82 -10.84 -12.51
C ALA A 121 -62.47 -10.45 -11.86
N SER A 122 -62.62 -9.50 -10.92
CA SER A 122 -61.69 -9.00 -9.88
C SER A 122 -60.29 -8.56 -10.30
N LEU A 123 -60.06 -7.25 -10.23
CA LEU A 123 -58.87 -6.57 -10.73
C LEU A 123 -57.59 -6.79 -9.90
N ILE A 124 -57.61 -7.29 -8.66
CA ILE A 124 -56.38 -7.55 -7.89
C ILE A 124 -56.60 -8.72 -6.91
N ASP A 125 -56.01 -9.87 -7.21
CA ASP A 125 -55.93 -11.01 -6.28
C ASP A 125 -54.65 -10.88 -5.43
N TYR A 126 -54.78 -10.27 -4.24
CA TYR A 126 -53.69 -10.05 -3.29
C TYR A 126 -53.09 -11.33 -2.71
N SER A 127 -53.75 -12.49 -2.87
CA SER A 127 -53.29 -13.78 -2.33
C SER A 127 -52.10 -14.38 -3.09
N ARG A 128 -51.75 -13.82 -4.25
CA ARG A 128 -50.63 -14.28 -5.10
C ARG A 128 -49.37 -13.43 -4.98
N ILE A 129 -49.44 -12.26 -4.33
CA ILE A 129 -48.26 -11.43 -4.04
C ILE A 129 -47.38 -12.11 -2.99
N SER A 130 -47.95 -12.94 -2.10
CA SER A 130 -47.18 -13.70 -1.11
C SER A 130 -46.51 -14.96 -1.67
N LYS A 131 -46.76 -15.31 -2.93
CA LYS A 131 -46.13 -16.45 -3.62
C LYS A 131 -45.24 -15.96 -4.75
N VAL A 132 -44.37 -15.00 -4.47
CA VAL A 132 -43.21 -14.80 -5.34
C VAL A 132 -42.32 -16.02 -5.16
N ASP A 133 -42.45 -16.97 -6.07
CA ASP A 133 -41.68 -18.22 -6.04
C ASP A 133 -40.24 -17.92 -6.48
N MET A 134 -39.49 -17.33 -5.56
CA MET A 134 -38.06 -17.01 -5.72
C MET A 134 -37.21 -18.29 -5.82
N SER A 135 -37.78 -19.47 -5.59
CA SER A 135 -37.12 -20.77 -5.70
C SER A 135 -36.41 -20.94 -7.05
N GLY A 136 -37.05 -20.56 -8.17
CA GLY A 136 -36.44 -20.63 -9.50
C GLY A 136 -35.26 -19.66 -9.70
N PHE A 137 -35.28 -18.53 -9.01
CA PHE A 137 -34.18 -17.55 -9.03
C PHE A 137 -32.98 -18.05 -8.23
N PHE A 138 -33.17 -18.63 -7.05
CA PHE A 138 -32.08 -19.04 -6.16
C PHE A 138 -31.55 -20.47 -6.40
N ASN A 139 -32.34 -21.36 -7.02
CA ASN A 139 -31.93 -22.75 -7.27
C ASN A 139 -31.11 -22.94 -8.56
N ASN A 140 -30.99 -21.89 -9.38
CA ASN A 140 -30.18 -21.96 -10.59
C ASN A 140 -28.69 -21.75 -10.24
N THR A 141 -27.84 -22.73 -10.58
CA THR A 141 -26.39 -22.69 -10.38
C THR A 141 -25.75 -21.39 -10.87
N TYR A 142 -26.25 -20.84 -11.98
CA TYR A 142 -25.75 -19.58 -12.53
C TYR A 142 -26.10 -18.37 -11.65
N THR A 143 -27.31 -18.31 -11.10
CA THR A 143 -27.71 -17.23 -10.19
C THR A 143 -27.00 -17.33 -8.84
N SER A 144 -26.81 -18.55 -8.33
CA SER A 144 -26.07 -18.79 -7.09
C SER A 144 -24.59 -18.39 -7.22
N ALA A 145 -23.94 -18.79 -8.32
CA ALA A 145 -22.56 -18.37 -8.62
C ALA A 145 -22.45 -16.84 -8.78
N PHE A 146 -23.42 -16.22 -9.43
CA PHE A 146 -23.47 -14.77 -9.60
C PHE A 146 -23.66 -14.04 -8.26
N MET A 147 -24.53 -14.51 -7.38
CA MET A 147 -24.71 -13.97 -6.03
C MET A 147 -23.43 -14.12 -5.20
N MET A 148 -22.72 -15.25 -5.31
CA MET A 148 -21.45 -15.46 -4.61
C MET A 148 -20.38 -14.46 -5.06
N ILE A 149 -20.24 -14.24 -6.38
CA ILE A 149 -19.28 -13.28 -6.93
C ILE A 149 -19.61 -11.85 -6.48
N ASN A 150 -20.89 -11.46 -6.54
CA ASN A 150 -21.33 -10.13 -6.09
C ASN A 150 -21.13 -9.95 -4.58
N ALA A 151 -21.35 -10.99 -3.77
CA ALA A 151 -21.12 -10.96 -2.33
C ALA A 151 -19.63 -10.79 -1.99
N VAL A 152 -18.75 -11.56 -2.63
CA VAL A 152 -17.29 -11.44 -2.44
C VAL A 152 -16.80 -10.07 -2.87
N LEU A 153 -17.21 -9.58 -4.03
CA LEU A 153 -16.85 -8.24 -4.51
C LEU A 153 -17.39 -7.13 -3.61
N GLY A 154 -18.62 -7.27 -3.10
CA GLY A 154 -19.21 -6.35 -2.13
C GLY A 154 -18.40 -6.29 -0.84
N LEU A 155 -17.92 -7.43 -0.35
CA LEU A 155 -17.07 -7.52 0.84
C LEU A 155 -15.69 -6.89 0.61
N VAL A 156 -15.07 -7.11 -0.55
CA VAL A 156 -13.81 -6.46 -0.94
C VAL A 156 -13.97 -4.93 -1.03
N LEU A 157 -15.08 -4.46 -1.61
CA LEU A 157 -15.37 -3.02 -1.66
C LEU A 157 -15.64 -2.43 -0.28
N LEU A 158 -16.35 -3.15 0.58
CA LEU A 158 -16.59 -2.76 1.97
C LEU A 158 -15.26 -2.65 2.74
N ASP A 159 -14.38 -3.64 2.58
CA ASP A 159 -13.06 -3.65 3.20
C ASP A 159 -12.19 -2.50 2.70
N MET A 160 -12.18 -2.24 1.38
CA MET A 160 -11.53 -1.07 0.80
C MET A 160 -12.11 0.26 1.30
N TYR A 161 -13.43 0.35 1.49
CA TYR A 161 -14.11 1.55 1.99
C TYR A 161 -13.76 1.82 3.45
N LEU A 162 -13.79 0.79 4.30
CA LEU A 162 -13.42 0.89 5.71
C LEU A 162 -11.93 1.24 5.89
N ASN A 163 -11.03 0.62 5.11
CA ASN A 163 -9.60 0.93 5.15
C ASN A 163 -9.29 2.37 4.70
N ARG A 164 -10.03 2.91 3.73
CA ARG A 164 -9.92 4.34 3.36
C ARG A 164 -10.30 5.27 4.51
N LYS A 165 -11.40 5.00 5.22
CA LYS A 165 -11.81 5.78 6.40
C LYS A 165 -10.78 5.73 7.53
N LYS A 166 -10.19 4.56 7.78
CA LYS A 166 -9.16 4.39 8.82
C LYS A 166 -7.91 5.23 8.54
N GLN A 167 -7.51 5.34 7.28
CA GLN A 167 -6.38 6.18 6.86
C GLN A 167 -6.68 7.68 6.95
N GLU A 168 -7.92 8.11 6.69
CA GLU A 168 -8.33 9.51 6.87
C GLU A 168 -8.30 9.94 8.34
N ILE A 169 -8.76 9.07 9.26
CA ILE A 169 -8.73 9.35 10.70
C ILE A 169 -7.29 9.39 11.23
N ALA A 170 -6.41 8.49 10.78
CA ALA A 170 -5.00 8.45 11.20
C ALA A 170 -4.21 9.70 10.77
N ASN A 171 -4.57 10.32 9.64
CA ASN A 171 -3.93 11.54 9.15
C ASN A 171 -4.46 12.84 9.81
N GLN A 172 -5.59 12.80 10.52
CA GLN A 172 -6.12 13.95 11.26
C GLN A 172 -5.55 14.09 12.68
N HIS A 173 -4.87 13.06 13.19
CA HIS A 173 -4.25 13.04 14.51
C HIS A 173 -2.72 13.21 14.48
N LYS A 174 -2.16 13.65 13.35
CA LYS A 174 -0.73 13.90 13.16
C LYS A 174 -0.52 15.34 12.71
#